data_AF-A0A3A5W1G8-F1
#
_entry.id   AF-A0A3A5W1G8-F1
#
_cell.length_a   1.000
_cell.length_b   1.000
_cell.length_c   1.000
_cell.angle_alpha   90.00
_cell.angle_beta   90.00
_cell.angle_gamma   90.00
#
_symmetry.space_group_name_H-M   'P 1'
#
loop_
_entity.id
_entity.type
_entity.pdbx_description
1 polymer ?
#
loop_
_entity_poly.entity_id
_entity_poly.type
_entity_poly.pdbx_seq_one_letter_code
_entity_poly.pdbx_strand_id
1 'polypeptide(L)'
;MTPAERAKKLLLGTGLCLVFVFAIGLSNDRFTLKSLNEGWLFLIFGITMVGLSFTNGSFSSRFPDESDEEMTGRVQDDVTETKREANVGDAWASLEHNVLTNELTESE
;
A
#
# COMPACT_ATOMS: atom_id res chain seq x y z
N MET A 1 -12.30 4.57 5.38
CA MET A 1 -11.33 4.00 6.34
C MET A 1 -9.95 4.34 5.82
N THR A 2 -9.06 4.96 6.59
CA THR A 2 -7.76 5.36 6.02
C THR A 2 -6.87 4.13 5.76
N PRO A 3 -5.95 4.19 4.78
CA PRO A 3 -4.98 3.12 4.53
C PRO A 3 -4.16 2.75 5.78
N ALA A 4 -3.81 3.74 6.61
CA ALA A 4 -3.12 3.54 7.87
C ALA A 4 -3.95 2.70 8.87
N GLU A 5 -5.25 2.97 8.98
CA GLU A 5 -6.18 2.23 9.84
C GLU A 5 -6.30 0.75 9.41
N ARG A 6 -6.32 0.49 8.10
CA ARG A 6 -6.35 -0.87 7.55
C ARG A 6 -5.06 -1.63 7.85
N ALA A 7 -3.91 -0.99 7.70
CA ALA A 7 -2.62 -1.57 8.03
C ALA A 7 -2.51 -1.93 9.52
N LYS A 8 -2.99 -1.06 10.42
CA LYS A 8 -3.04 -1.34 11.87
C LYS A 8 -3.93 -2.55 12.19
N LYS A 9 -5.09 -2.68 11.55
CA LYS A 9 -5.99 -3.84 11.74
C LYS A 9 -5.37 -5.14 11.24
N LEU A 10 -4.68 -5.11 10.10
CA LEU A 10 -3.97 -6.27 9.55
C LEU A 10 -2.80 -6.68 10.45
N LEU A 11 -2.04 -5.71 10.95
CA LEU A 11 -0.95 -5.93 11.90
C LEU A 11 -1.45 -6.53 13.22
N LEU A 12 -2.59 -6.04 13.73
CA LEU A 12 -3.22 -6.56 14.94
C LEU A 12 -3.67 -8.01 14.74
N GLY A 13 -4.39 -8.29 13.64
CA GLY A 13 -4.88 -9.63 13.35
C GLY A 13 -3.76 -10.66 13.18
N THR A 14 -2.70 -10.28 12.47
CA THR A 14 -1.51 -11.14 12.28
C THR A 14 -0.74 -11.35 13.58
N GLY A 15 -0.53 -10.29 14.38
CA GLY A 15 0.11 -10.39 15.69
C GLY A 15 -0.67 -11.28 16.66
N LEU A 16 -2.01 -11.15 16.70
CA LEU A 16 -2.88 -11.96 17.55
C LEU A 16 -2.89 -13.43 17.11
N CYS A 17 -2.84 -13.69 15.80
CA CYS A 17 -2.69 -15.04 15.26
C CYS A 17 -1.38 -15.71 15.71
N LEU A 18 -0.25 -14.99 15.70
CA LEU A 18 1.04 -15.51 16.17
C LEU A 18 1.01 -15.86 17.67
N VAL A 19 0.40 -15.00 18.49
CA VAL A 19 0.19 -15.30 19.92
C VAL A 19 -0.68 -16.54 20.10
N PHE A 20 -1.72 -16.70 19.27
CA PHE A 20 -2.61 -17.85 19.32
C PHE A 20 -1.90 -19.16 18.91
N VAL A 21 -1.07 -19.13 17.88
CA VAL A 21 -0.23 -20.27 17.47
C VAL A 21 0.70 -20.68 18.60
N PHE A 22 1.29 -19.73 19.31
CA PHE A 22 2.10 -20.02 20.50
C PHE A 22 1.28 -20.69 21.61
N ALA A 23 0.07 -20.18 21.89
CA ALA A 23 -0.83 -20.76 22.89
C ALA A 23 -1.22 -22.21 22.54
N ILE A 24 -1.58 -22.49 21.28
CA ILE A 24 -1.85 -23.85 20.80
C ILE A 24 -0.60 -24.73 20.92
N GLY A 25 0.59 -24.21 20.58
CA GLY A 25 1.83 -24.95 20.70
C GLY A 25 2.20 -25.32 22.14
N LEU A 26 1.87 -24.45 23.10
CA LEU A 26 1.94 -24.77 24.54
C LEU A 26 0.94 -25.86 24.94
N SER A 27 -0.31 -25.78 24.47
CA SER A 27 -1.34 -26.79 24.79
C SER A 27 -1.03 -28.19 24.25
N ASN A 28 -0.22 -28.28 23.18
CA ASN A 28 0.19 -29.55 22.57
C ASN A 28 1.56 -30.05 23.06
N ASP A 29 2.11 -29.48 24.15
CA ASP A 29 3.44 -29.80 24.69
C ASP A 29 4.60 -29.63 23.67
N ARG A 30 4.36 -28.93 22.54
CA ARG A 30 5.40 -28.63 21.54
C ARG A 30 6.31 -27.50 21.99
N PHE A 31 5.76 -26.56 22.76
CA PHE A 31 6.50 -25.48 23.39
C PHE A 31 6.50 -25.66 24.90
N THR A 32 7.56 -25.20 25.55
CA THR A 32 7.68 -25.21 27.00
C THR A 32 8.05 -23.82 27.50
N LEU A 33 7.48 -23.43 28.64
CA LEU A 33 7.84 -22.18 29.33
C LEU A 33 9.09 -22.33 30.18
N LYS A 34 9.55 -23.56 30.43
CA LYS A 34 10.72 -23.84 31.30
C LYS A 34 12.05 -23.72 30.57
N SER A 35 12.05 -23.87 29.24
CA SER A 35 13.25 -23.67 28.42
C SER A 35 12.96 -22.69 27.29
N LEU A 36 14.02 -21.99 26.86
CA LEU A 36 13.96 -21.03 25.78
C LEU A 36 14.00 -21.81 24.46
N ASN A 37 12.82 -22.17 23.96
CA ASN A 37 12.63 -22.87 22.69
C ASN A 37 12.29 -21.88 21.55
N GLU A 38 12.38 -22.33 20.30
CA GLU A 38 11.98 -21.64 19.06
C GLU A 38 10.55 -21.05 19.14
N GLY A 39 9.66 -21.66 19.94
CA GLY A 39 8.32 -21.16 20.23
C GLY A 39 8.28 -19.71 20.72
N TRP A 40 9.27 -19.27 21.50
CA TRP A 40 9.32 -17.90 22.03
C TRP A 40 9.39 -16.83 20.95
N LEU A 41 9.91 -17.16 19.75
CA LEU A 41 9.93 -16.23 18.61
C LEU A 41 8.52 -15.82 18.20
N PHE A 42 7.57 -16.77 18.16
CA PHE A 42 6.18 -16.48 17.83
C PHE A 42 5.53 -15.57 18.86
N LEU A 43 5.84 -15.75 20.15
CA LEU A 43 5.33 -14.88 21.22
C LEU A 43 5.92 -13.47 21.11
N ILE A 44 7.25 -13.34 20.97
CA ILE A 44 7.93 -12.04 20.90
C ILE A 44 7.43 -11.25 19.69
N PHE A 45 7.44 -11.86 18.50
CA PHE A 45 6.95 -11.21 17.28
C PHE A 45 5.46 -10.87 17.37
N GLY A 46 4.64 -11.78 17.90
CA GLY A 46 3.21 -11.54 18.09
C GLY A 46 2.93 -10.34 19.00
N ILE A 47 3.58 -10.26 20.16
CA ILE A 47 3.46 -9.15 21.09
C ILE A 47 3.98 -7.84 20.46
N THR A 48 5.11 -7.88 19.77
CA THR A 48 5.65 -6.70 19.08
C THR A 48 4.67 -6.16 18.02
N MET A 49 4.09 -7.03 17.17
CA MET A 49 3.11 -6.60 16.16
C MET A 49 1.83 -6.03 16.79
N VAL A 50 1.32 -6.67 17.84
CA VAL A 50 0.15 -6.16 18.59
C VAL A 50 0.48 -4.80 19.21
N GLY A 51 1.63 -4.67 19.88
CA GLY A 51 2.08 -3.42 20.48
C GLY A 51 2.20 -2.29 19.47
N LEU A 52 2.84 -2.56 18.32
CA LEU A 52 2.97 -1.60 17.21
C LEU A 52 1.60 -1.15 16.66
N SER A 53 0.61 -2.05 16.65
CA SER A 53 -0.74 -1.75 16.17
C SER A 53 -1.46 -0.69 17.03
N PHE A 54 -1.11 -0.60 18.32
CA PHE A 54 -1.64 0.42 19.24
C PHE A 54 -0.86 1.74 19.22
N THR A 55 0.33 1.77 18.62
CA THR A 55 1.09 3.02 18.50
C THR A 55 0.47 3.91 17.42
N ASN A 56 0.34 5.21 17.72
CA ASN A 56 -0.25 6.18 16.78
C ASN A 56 0.78 6.80 15.82
N GLY A 57 2.09 6.65 16.06
CA GLY A 57 3.13 7.41 15.36
C GLY A 57 3.79 6.72 14.16
N SER A 58 3.83 5.38 14.11
CA SER A 58 4.69 4.69 13.13
C SER A 58 4.04 4.43 11.77
N PHE A 59 2.70 4.36 11.71
CA PHE A 59 1.99 4.02 10.47
C PHE A 59 1.55 5.25 9.67
N SER A 60 1.16 6.35 10.32
CA SER A 60 0.74 7.59 9.65
C SER A 60 1.85 8.31 8.89
N SER A 61 3.12 8.05 9.24
CA SER A 61 4.28 8.60 8.51
C SER A 61 4.64 7.81 7.25
N ARG A 62 4.25 6.53 7.17
CA ARG A 62 4.53 5.64 6.03
C ARG A 62 3.29 5.41 5.15
N PHE A 63 2.11 5.50 5.74
CA PHE A 63 0.81 5.39 5.08
C PHE A 63 0.04 6.69 5.32
N PRO A 64 -0.39 7.38 4.26
CA PRO A 64 -1.22 8.57 4.41
C PRO A 64 -2.44 8.27 5.27
N ASP A 65 -2.73 9.15 6.21
CA ASP A 65 -3.99 9.13 6.97
C ASP A 65 -5.08 9.87 6.16
N GLU A 66 -5.14 9.60 4.86
CA GLU A 66 -6.11 10.18 3.92
C GLU A 66 -7.36 9.29 3.88
N SER A 67 -8.53 9.92 3.69
CA SER A 67 -9.78 9.18 3.55
C SER A 67 -9.86 8.45 2.20
N ASP A 68 -10.74 7.44 2.09
CA ASP A 68 -10.95 6.73 0.81
C ASP A 68 -11.43 7.70 -0.31
N GLU A 69 -12.20 8.74 0.05
CA GLU A 69 -12.67 9.77 -0.89
C GLU A 69 -11.52 10.68 -1.35
N GLU A 70 -10.66 11.08 -0.43
CA GLU A 70 -9.48 11.90 -0.71
C GLU A 70 -8.46 11.15 -1.59
N MET A 71 -8.24 9.86 -1.29
CA MET A 71 -7.43 8.97 -2.12
C MET A 71 -8.00 8.85 -3.54
N THR A 72 -9.32 8.68 -3.65
CA THR A 72 -10.00 8.56 -4.95
C THR A 72 -9.94 9.86 -5.73
N GLY A 73 -10.10 11.01 -5.07
CA GLY A 73 -9.96 12.32 -5.69
C GLY A 73 -8.59 12.52 -6.32
N ARG A 74 -7.51 12.28 -5.56
CA ARG A 74 -6.14 12.39 -6.09
C ARG A 74 -5.89 11.46 -7.28
N VAL A 75 -6.28 10.19 -7.17
CA VAL A 75 -6.10 9.22 -8.26
C VAL A 75 -6.91 9.61 -9.49
N GLN A 76 -8.12 10.11 -9.29
CA GLN A 76 -8.97 10.58 -10.38
C GLN A 76 -8.32 11.78 -11.08
N ASP A 77 -7.81 12.75 -10.33
CA ASP A 77 -7.11 13.92 -10.83
C ASP A 77 -5.87 13.53 -11.65
N ASP A 78 -5.00 12.67 -11.10
CA ASP A 78 -3.79 12.15 -11.77
C ASP A 78 -4.13 11.45 -13.10
N VAL A 79 -5.20 10.65 -13.12
CA VAL A 79 -5.66 9.95 -14.33
C VAL A 79 -6.21 10.93 -15.36
N THR A 80 -6.97 11.95 -14.94
CA THR A 80 -7.44 13.00 -15.85
C THR A 80 -6.31 13.85 -16.40
N GLU A 81 -5.30 14.18 -15.59
CA GLU A 81 -4.13 14.92 -16.04
C GLU A 81 -3.34 14.12 -17.08
N THR A 82 -3.05 12.86 -16.80
CA THR A 82 -2.39 11.95 -17.75
C THR A 82 -3.15 11.84 -19.09
N LYS A 83 -4.48 11.74 -19.04
CA LYS A 83 -5.33 11.72 -20.24
C LYS A 83 -5.29 13.03 -21.00
N ARG A 84 -5.26 14.16 -20.29
CA ARG A 84 -5.17 15.50 -20.89
C ARG A 84 -3.83 15.68 -21.60
N GLU A 85 -2.73 15.27 -20.97
CA GLU A 85 -1.40 15.31 -21.56
C GLU A 85 -1.30 14.43 -22.82
N ALA A 86 -1.85 13.22 -22.79
CA ALA A 86 -1.90 12.34 -23.95
C ALA A 86 -2.68 12.96 -25.13
N ASN A 87 -3.85 13.53 -24.86
CA ASN A 87 -4.67 14.19 -25.89
C ASN A 87 -3.96 15.40 -26.52
N VAL A 88 -3.29 16.22 -25.69
CA VAL A 88 -2.47 17.32 -26.19
C VAL A 88 -1.33 16.78 -27.07
N GLY A 89 -0.65 15.72 -26.65
CA GLY A 89 0.38 15.05 -27.44
C GLY A 89 -0.12 14.55 -28.80
N ASP A 90 -1.28 13.89 -28.84
CA ASP A 90 -1.91 13.44 -30.08
C ASP A 90 -2.30 14.61 -31.00
N ALA A 91 -2.77 15.72 -30.42
CA ALA A 91 -3.08 16.94 -31.16
C ALA A 91 -1.83 17.59 -31.77
N TRP A 92 -0.71 17.62 -31.05
CA TRP A 92 0.58 18.07 -31.58
C TRP A 92 1.08 17.16 -32.70
N ALA A 93 0.99 15.84 -32.54
CA ALA A 93 1.40 14.88 -33.57
C ALA A 93 0.56 15.00 -34.85
N SER A 94 -0.75 15.21 -34.71
CA SER A 94 -1.65 15.46 -35.84
C SER A 94 -1.32 16.78 -36.55
N LEU A 95 -1.00 17.83 -35.79
CA LEU A 95 -0.59 19.12 -36.32
C LEU A 95 0.73 19.01 -37.10
N GLU A 96 1.74 18.35 -36.53
CA GLU A 96 3.05 18.12 -37.17
C GLU A 96 2.90 17.34 -38.48
N HIS A 97 2.09 16.27 -38.47
CA HIS A 97 1.79 15.51 -39.67
C HIS A 97 1.12 16.37 -40.74
N ASN A 98 0.14 17.20 -40.38
CA ASN A 98 -0.54 18.07 -41.32
C ASN A 98 0.41 19.10 -41.96
N VAL A 99 1.27 19.73 -41.15
CA VAL A 99 2.28 20.68 -41.64
C VAL A 99 3.26 20.01 -42.60
N LEU A 100 3.83 18.86 -42.22
CA LEU A 100 4.74 18.10 -43.08
C LEU A 100 4.10 17.69 -44.41
N THR A 101 2.83 17.27 -44.36
CA THR A 101 2.09 16.90 -45.58
C THR A 101 1.88 18.12 -46.48
N ASN A 102 1.52 19.27 -45.89
CA ASN A 102 1.26 20.50 -46.64
C ASN A 102 2.55 21.04 -47.31
N GLU A 103 3.68 21.05 -46.60
CA GLU A 103 4.98 21.45 -47.18
C GLU A 103 5.44 20.55 -48.33
N LEU A 104 5.18 19.23 -48.26
CA LEU A 104 5.45 18.31 -49.36
C LEU A 104 4.57 18.61 -50.59
N THR A 105 3.30 18.95 -50.39
CA THR A 105 2.38 19.25 -51.50
C THR A 105 2.63 20.62 -52.13
N GLU A 106 3.15 21.58 -51.38
CA GLU A 106 3.48 22.92 -51.88
C GLU A 106 4.83 22.96 -52.62
N SER A 107 5.68 21.95 -52.42
CA SER A 107 6.99 21.80 -53.07
C SER A 107 6.96 20.98 -54.38
N GLU A 108 5.78 20.51 -54.81
CA GLU A 108 5.53 19.77 -56.07
C GLU A 108 4.85 20.66 -57.12
#